data_AF-R6AAG4-F1
#
_entry.id   AF-R6AAG4-F1
#
_cell.length_a   1.000
_cell.length_b   1.000
_cell.length_c   1.000
_cell.angle_alpha   90.00
_cell.angle_beta   90.00
_cell.angle_gamma   90.00
#
_symmetry.space_group_name_H-M   'P 1'
#
loop_
_entity.id
_entity.type
_entity.pdbx_description
1 polymer ?
#
loop_
_entity_poly.entity_id
_entity_poly.type
_entity_poly.pdbx_seq_one_letter_code
_entity_poly.pdbx_strand_id
1 'polypeptide(L)'
;MGFFGFKNRREVEEEKQQAVEQTIRNNYMSLSNISKGSQINIAIPYFDVFDPRLADYGVPVSVHGTIVYSIDDMDLFNQVNKTEQFTDETFKNKLRSTVTKYVKGVVTNAPTDAQIPLVQIERKILEISELVQNYVTPKVEKLFGITVRNLDITSINVDKDSRGYRELKALTADLEKENVMAKHKVNLSNFNLQNDLNQDALRRQQEMNLSGQEQLQQMQLDNQRETMRIQREEMQRASRLQTEQTFLGAHQANLNAGMVNNATDNGLDAFSNKIGSHVDSPLNQNSLGGAPQMPGMNGMPQMPQQQPTVQYMVGVNGQQAGPFNWQQLQQLVQQGQLTQQTYVWKQGMAQWASAGQVAELAPLFQNQAPGMPGVPPVMPGL
;
A
#
# COMPACT_ATOMS: atom_id res chain seq x y z
N MET A 1 -52.14 79.67 -23.68
CA MET A 1 -52.10 79.11 -25.05
C MET A 1 -51.38 77.77 -24.99
N GLY A 2 -52.12 76.68 -24.97
CA GLY A 2 -51.56 75.33 -25.04
C GLY A 2 -51.39 74.92 -26.50
N PHE A 3 -50.16 74.66 -26.92
CA PHE A 3 -49.87 74.01 -28.20
C PHE A 3 -49.72 72.50 -27.92
N PHE A 4 -50.84 71.78 -28.01
CA PHE A 4 -50.82 70.32 -28.10
C PHE A 4 -50.27 69.93 -29.48
N GLY A 5 -48.99 69.55 -29.53
CA GLY A 5 -48.38 68.97 -30.72
C GLY A 5 -48.95 67.58 -30.98
N PHE A 6 -49.92 67.49 -31.88
CA PHE A 6 -50.37 66.20 -32.41
C PHE A 6 -49.24 65.61 -33.26
N LYS A 7 -48.48 64.66 -32.69
CA LYS A 7 -47.56 63.81 -33.46
C LYS A 7 -48.34 63.11 -34.58
N ASN A 8 -47.82 63.11 -35.80
CA ASN A 8 -48.45 62.48 -36.94
C ASN A 8 -48.56 60.96 -36.71
N ARG A 9 -49.65 60.31 -37.16
CA ARG A 9 -49.85 58.85 -37.03
C ARG A 9 -48.65 58.03 -37.55
N ARG A 10 -47.99 58.51 -38.61
CA ARG A 10 -46.79 57.90 -39.19
C ARG A 10 -45.56 58.00 -38.28
N GLU A 11 -45.32 59.13 -37.62
CA GLU A 11 -44.22 59.29 -36.65
C GLU A 11 -44.41 58.39 -35.42
N VAL A 12 -45.65 58.23 -34.94
CA VAL A 12 -45.97 57.34 -33.81
C VAL A 12 -45.81 55.87 -34.20
N GLU A 13 -46.12 55.50 -35.44
CA GLU A 13 -45.89 54.15 -35.96
C GLU A 13 -44.40 53.86 -36.19
N GLU A 14 -43.63 54.83 -36.70
CA GLU A 14 -42.18 54.72 -36.87
C GLU A 14 -41.44 54.66 -35.52
N GLU A 15 -41.81 55.48 -34.52
CA GLU A 15 -41.27 55.36 -33.15
C GLU A 15 -41.60 54.00 -32.53
N LYS A 16 -42.80 53.46 -32.75
CA LYS A 16 -43.17 52.11 -32.27
C LYS A 16 -42.39 51.02 -32.98
N GLN A 17 -42.19 51.13 -34.29
CA GLN A 17 -41.38 50.17 -35.05
C GLN A 17 -39.92 50.22 -34.64
N GLN A 18 -39.36 51.42 -34.45
CA GLN A 18 -37.99 51.59 -33.96
C GLN A 18 -37.82 51.13 -32.51
N ALA A 19 -38.79 51.34 -31.64
CA ALA A 19 -38.76 50.84 -30.27
C ALA A 19 -38.84 49.30 -30.24
N VAL A 20 -39.69 48.69 -31.07
CA VAL A 20 -39.77 47.23 -31.23
C VAL A 20 -38.45 46.69 -31.81
N GLU A 21 -37.90 47.34 -32.84
CA GLU A 21 -36.65 46.91 -33.48
C GLU A 21 -35.43 47.11 -32.57
N GLN A 22 -35.41 48.17 -31.75
CA GLN A 22 -34.40 48.36 -30.70
C GLN A 22 -34.57 47.34 -29.58
N THR A 23 -35.79 46.99 -29.20
CA THR A 23 -36.04 45.92 -28.20
C THR A 23 -35.58 44.57 -28.74
N ILE A 24 -35.86 44.29 -30.00
CA ILE A 24 -35.41 43.10 -30.71
C ILE A 24 -33.88 43.07 -30.80
N ARG A 25 -33.23 44.16 -31.25
CA ARG A 25 -31.76 44.26 -31.31
C ARG A 25 -31.11 44.14 -29.93
N ASN A 26 -31.69 44.77 -28.90
CA ASN A 26 -31.17 44.68 -27.54
C ASN A 26 -31.31 43.25 -26.99
N ASN A 27 -32.41 42.56 -27.30
CA ASN A 27 -32.55 41.13 -27.03
C ASN A 27 -31.52 40.30 -27.83
N TYR A 28 -31.32 40.56 -29.13
CA TYR A 28 -30.31 39.84 -29.92
C TYR A 28 -28.88 40.09 -29.43
N MET A 29 -28.57 41.31 -28.96
CA MET A 29 -27.25 41.65 -28.40
C MET A 29 -27.03 41.03 -27.02
N SER A 30 -28.04 40.99 -26.14
CA SER A 30 -27.96 40.28 -24.87
C SER A 30 -27.82 38.77 -25.07
N LEU A 31 -28.53 38.20 -26.06
CA LEU A 31 -28.42 36.81 -26.49
C LEU A 31 -27.05 36.48 -27.11
N SER A 32 -26.44 37.41 -27.85
CA SER A 32 -25.08 37.24 -28.40
C SER A 32 -23.97 37.21 -27.33
N ASN A 33 -24.25 37.75 -26.14
CA ASN A 33 -23.36 37.66 -24.99
C ASN A 33 -23.62 36.39 -24.16
N ILE A 34 -24.84 35.85 -24.23
CA ILE A 34 -25.20 34.53 -23.67
C ILE A 34 -24.56 33.38 -24.46
N SER A 35 -24.38 33.53 -25.78
CA SER A 35 -23.71 32.52 -26.61
C SER A 35 -22.21 32.34 -26.30
N LYS A 36 -21.58 33.28 -25.58
CA LYS A 36 -20.20 33.16 -25.08
C LYS A 36 -20.06 32.57 -23.67
N GLY A 37 -21.19 32.28 -23.01
CA GLY A 37 -21.22 31.77 -21.64
C GLY A 37 -21.72 32.81 -20.65
N SER A 38 -22.98 32.69 -20.22
CA SER A 38 -23.57 33.51 -19.16
C SER A 38 -23.45 32.84 -17.80
N GLN A 39 -23.12 33.64 -16.80
CA GLN A 39 -22.93 33.20 -15.42
C GLN A 39 -24.09 33.69 -14.53
N ILE A 40 -24.61 32.81 -13.68
CA ILE A 40 -25.58 33.16 -12.63
C ILE A 40 -25.05 32.66 -11.29
N ASN A 41 -25.00 33.57 -10.31
CA ASN A 41 -24.71 33.22 -8.93
C ASN A 41 -25.99 32.68 -8.26
N ILE A 42 -25.82 31.57 -7.56
CA ILE A 42 -26.85 30.86 -6.80
C ILE A 42 -26.53 31.07 -5.33
N ALA A 43 -27.49 31.60 -4.58
CA ALA A 43 -27.41 31.72 -3.14
C ALA A 43 -28.67 31.10 -2.54
N ILE A 44 -28.48 30.05 -1.76
CA ILE A 44 -29.53 29.35 -1.04
C ILE A 44 -29.43 29.79 0.42
N PRO A 45 -30.45 30.49 0.95
CA PRO A 45 -30.45 30.91 2.35
C PRO A 45 -30.49 29.70 3.27
N TYR A 46 -30.25 29.90 4.57
CA TYR A 46 -30.26 28.82 5.55
C TYR A 46 -31.53 27.96 5.46
N PHE A 47 -31.32 26.65 5.38
CA PHE A 47 -32.37 25.63 5.44
C PHE A 47 -31.90 24.45 6.29
N ASP A 48 -32.85 23.74 6.88
CA ASP A 48 -32.53 22.62 7.76
C ASP A 48 -32.12 21.39 6.96
N VAL A 49 -30.98 20.82 7.36
CA VAL A 49 -30.45 19.54 6.89
C VAL A 49 -30.36 18.59 8.08
N PHE A 50 -30.76 17.34 7.87
CA PHE A 50 -30.80 16.32 8.91
C PHE A 50 -29.73 15.26 8.65
N ASP A 51 -29.03 14.85 9.69
CA ASP A 51 -28.08 13.74 9.64
C ASP A 51 -28.84 12.44 10.01
N PRO A 52 -28.70 11.34 9.27
CA PRO A 52 -29.37 10.07 9.58
C PRO A 52 -29.10 9.56 11.00
N ARG A 53 -27.96 9.93 11.58
CA ARG A 53 -27.57 9.54 12.95
C ARG A 53 -28.31 10.35 14.01
N LEU A 54 -28.89 11.49 13.65
CA LEU A 54 -29.63 12.37 14.54
C LEU A 54 -30.75 13.09 13.78
N ALA A 55 -31.79 12.33 13.40
CA ALA A 55 -32.89 12.83 12.58
C ALA A 55 -33.77 13.90 13.28
N ASP A 56 -33.73 13.98 14.61
CA ASP A 56 -34.58 14.90 15.39
C ASP A 56 -34.06 16.35 15.41
N TYR A 57 -32.81 16.57 15.01
CA TYR A 57 -32.16 17.86 15.08
C TYR A 57 -31.75 18.36 13.69
N GLY A 58 -32.50 19.33 13.18
CA GLY A 58 -32.14 20.05 11.97
C GLY A 58 -30.95 20.98 12.22
N VAL A 59 -29.98 20.96 11.33
CA VAL A 59 -28.87 21.93 11.31
C VAL A 59 -29.09 22.89 10.16
N PRO A 60 -29.14 24.21 10.41
CA PRO A 60 -29.22 25.20 9.36
C PRO A 60 -27.95 25.20 8.51
N VAL A 61 -28.11 25.03 7.20
CA VAL A 61 -27.03 25.08 6.20
C VAL A 61 -27.40 26.07 5.11
N SER A 62 -26.43 26.87 4.66
CA SER A 62 -26.53 27.74 3.50
C SER A 62 -25.55 27.29 2.42
N VAL A 63 -25.91 27.52 1.15
CA VAL A 63 -25.15 27.04 0.00
C VAL A 63 -25.02 28.16 -1.02
N HIS A 64 -23.79 28.38 -1.48
CA HIS A 64 -23.49 29.32 -2.54
C HIS A 64 -22.82 28.58 -3.70
N GLY A 65 -23.22 28.92 -4.91
CA GLY A 65 -22.70 28.29 -6.11
C GLY A 65 -22.83 29.19 -7.31
N THR A 66 -22.33 28.70 -8.43
CA THR A 66 -22.36 29.40 -9.70
C THR A 66 -22.70 28.41 -10.80
N ILE A 67 -23.59 28.82 -11.70
CA ILE A 67 -23.89 28.09 -12.93
C ILE A 67 -23.46 28.93 -14.13
N VAL A 68 -22.75 28.29 -15.05
CA VAL A 68 -22.35 28.84 -16.35
C VAL A 68 -23.07 28.05 -17.42
N TYR A 69 -23.80 28.76 -18.28
CA TYR A 69 -24.59 28.16 -19.36
C TYR A 69 -24.38 28.91 -20.67
N SER A 70 -24.60 28.22 -21.77
CA SER A 70 -24.69 28.80 -23.11
C SER A 70 -25.95 28.31 -23.82
N ILE A 71 -26.43 29.10 -24.77
CA ILE A 71 -27.49 28.71 -25.69
C ILE A 71 -26.80 28.29 -26.98
N ASP A 72 -26.60 26.99 -27.15
CA ASP A 72 -25.96 26.43 -28.34
C ASP A 72 -27.00 26.26 -29.47
N ASP A 73 -28.24 25.88 -29.13
CA ASP A 73 -29.35 25.69 -30.05
C ASP A 73 -30.47 26.72 -29.80
N MET A 74 -30.49 27.76 -30.65
CA MET A 74 -31.45 28.86 -30.56
C MET A 74 -32.88 28.40 -30.91
N ASP A 75 -33.04 27.41 -31.79
CA ASP A 75 -34.34 26.92 -32.22
C ASP A 75 -34.99 26.08 -31.13
N LEU A 76 -34.21 25.19 -30.49
CA LEU A 76 -34.63 24.42 -29.33
C LEU A 76 -34.98 25.34 -28.16
N PHE A 77 -34.13 26.34 -27.88
CA PHE A 77 -34.38 27.32 -26.84
C PHE A 77 -35.70 28.07 -27.07
N ASN A 78 -35.91 28.58 -28.28
CA ASN A 78 -37.16 29.26 -28.63
C ASN A 78 -38.35 28.30 -28.60
N GLN A 79 -38.19 27.04 -28.98
CA GLN A 79 -39.27 26.04 -28.92
C GLN A 79 -39.72 25.75 -27.49
N VAL A 80 -38.78 25.56 -26.57
CA VAL A 80 -39.07 25.25 -25.17
C VAL A 80 -39.60 26.48 -24.42
N ASN A 81 -39.12 27.67 -24.77
CA ASN A 81 -39.47 28.94 -24.15
C ASN A 81 -40.46 29.77 -24.98
N LYS A 82 -41.27 29.14 -25.84
CA LYS A 82 -42.19 29.83 -26.77
C LYS A 82 -43.35 30.57 -26.09
N THR A 83 -43.65 30.22 -24.85
CA THR A 83 -44.92 30.56 -24.17
C THR A 83 -44.87 31.77 -23.24
N GLU A 84 -43.70 32.37 -23.00
CA GLU A 84 -43.60 33.49 -22.05
C GLU A 84 -42.95 34.70 -22.71
N GLN A 85 -43.37 35.90 -22.33
CA GLN A 85 -42.69 37.14 -22.75
C GLN A 85 -41.35 37.22 -22.03
N PHE A 86 -40.30 36.63 -22.63
CA PHE A 86 -38.99 36.58 -22.01
C PHE A 86 -38.27 37.92 -22.14
N THR A 87 -38.17 38.64 -21.01
CA THR A 87 -37.01 39.48 -20.76
C THR A 87 -35.88 38.61 -20.20
N ASP A 88 -34.64 38.95 -20.54
CA ASP A 88 -33.42 38.27 -20.04
C ASP A 88 -33.43 38.08 -18.50
N GLU A 89 -33.97 39.06 -17.79
CA GLU A 89 -34.09 39.04 -16.33
C GLU A 89 -35.10 38.00 -15.81
N THR A 90 -36.26 37.87 -16.45
CA THR A 90 -37.29 36.88 -16.07
C THR A 90 -36.76 35.46 -16.25
N PHE A 91 -36.06 35.21 -17.36
CA PHE A 91 -35.40 33.93 -17.63
C PHE A 91 -34.37 33.61 -16.55
N LYS A 92 -33.44 34.54 -16.28
CA LYS A 92 -32.39 34.38 -15.25
C LYS A 92 -32.98 34.07 -13.87
N ASN A 93 -34.06 34.75 -13.50
CA ASN A 93 -34.74 34.51 -12.24
C ASN A 93 -35.38 33.12 -12.18
N LYS A 94 -36.05 32.68 -13.25
CA LYS A 94 -36.66 31.33 -13.33
C LYS A 94 -35.61 30.21 -13.31
N LEU A 95 -34.52 30.38 -14.04
CA LEU A 95 -33.38 29.46 -14.04
C LEU A 95 -32.76 29.39 -12.64
N ARG A 96 -32.48 30.54 -12.01
CA ARG A 96 -31.98 30.62 -10.62
C ARG A 96 -32.91 29.86 -9.65
N SER A 97 -34.21 30.15 -9.66
CA SER A 97 -35.18 29.48 -8.78
C SER A 97 -35.23 27.96 -8.99
N THR A 98 -35.15 27.51 -10.23
CA THR A 98 -35.18 26.08 -10.57
C THR A 98 -33.91 25.37 -10.13
N VAL A 99 -32.74 25.96 -10.38
CA VAL A 99 -31.46 25.42 -9.91
C VAL A 99 -31.42 25.39 -8.38
N THR A 100 -31.81 26.48 -7.71
CA THR A 100 -31.91 26.54 -6.24
C THR A 100 -32.79 25.42 -5.68
N LYS A 101 -33.94 25.13 -6.30
CA LYS A 101 -34.82 24.03 -5.87
C LYS A 101 -34.12 22.68 -5.94
N TYR A 102 -33.44 22.37 -7.05
CA TYR A 102 -32.78 21.08 -7.20
C TYR A 102 -31.53 20.95 -6.34
N VAL A 103 -30.69 21.98 -6.26
CA VAL A 103 -29.50 22.01 -5.40
C VAL A 103 -29.91 21.84 -3.94
N LYS A 104 -30.95 22.55 -3.48
CA LYS A 104 -31.50 22.36 -2.12
C LYS A 104 -31.90 20.90 -1.89
N GLY A 105 -32.60 20.28 -2.84
CA GLY A 105 -32.99 18.87 -2.75
C GLY A 105 -31.81 17.90 -2.65
N VAL A 106 -30.73 18.14 -3.40
CA VAL A 106 -29.52 17.31 -3.31
C VAL A 106 -28.82 17.50 -1.97
N VAL A 107 -28.62 18.75 -1.53
CA VAL A 107 -27.89 19.04 -0.28
C VAL A 107 -28.66 18.58 0.96
N THR A 108 -29.99 18.69 0.99
CA THR A 108 -30.82 18.15 2.08
C THR A 108 -30.68 16.64 2.20
N ASN A 109 -30.57 15.91 1.09
CA ASN A 109 -30.46 14.46 1.09
C ASN A 109 -29.01 13.95 1.11
N ALA A 110 -28.02 14.83 0.91
CA ALA A 110 -26.61 14.46 0.85
C ALA A 110 -26.12 13.64 2.06
N PRO A 111 -26.50 13.94 3.32
CA PRO A 111 -26.09 13.11 4.44
C PRO A 111 -26.64 11.68 4.40
N THR A 112 -27.81 11.48 3.79
CA THR A 112 -28.45 10.17 3.65
C THR A 112 -27.91 9.43 2.43
N ASP A 113 -27.91 10.07 1.26
CA ASP A 113 -27.58 9.42 -0.01
C ASP A 113 -26.08 9.17 -0.17
N ALA A 114 -25.25 10.14 0.24
CA ALA A 114 -23.80 10.05 0.14
C ALA A 114 -23.13 9.56 1.42
N GLN A 115 -23.91 9.29 2.48
CA GLN A 115 -23.41 8.90 3.80
C GLN A 115 -22.35 9.88 4.35
N ILE A 116 -22.49 11.16 4.01
CA ILE A 116 -21.58 12.22 4.45
C ILE A 116 -22.06 12.75 5.81
N PRO A 117 -21.28 12.62 6.89
CA PRO A 117 -21.60 13.25 8.16
C PRO A 117 -21.83 14.75 7.98
N LEU A 118 -22.91 15.29 8.53
CA LEU A 118 -23.24 16.72 8.36
C LEU A 118 -22.16 17.64 8.94
N VAL A 119 -21.47 17.19 9.99
CA VAL A 119 -20.31 17.87 10.59
C VAL A 119 -19.14 18.01 9.60
N GLN A 120 -19.03 17.11 8.63
CA GLN A 120 -17.96 17.07 7.63
C GLN A 120 -18.38 17.63 6.27
N ILE A 121 -19.62 18.12 6.12
CA ILE A 121 -20.17 18.57 4.84
C ILE A 121 -19.32 19.69 4.19
N GLU A 122 -18.76 20.59 5.00
CA GLU A 122 -17.85 21.66 4.54
C GLU A 122 -16.54 21.12 3.93
N ARG A 123 -16.10 19.92 4.33
CA ARG A 123 -14.89 19.27 3.80
C ARG A 123 -15.16 18.47 2.52
N LYS A 124 -16.44 18.22 2.21
CA LYS A 124 -16.89 17.36 1.12
C LYS A 124 -17.58 18.15 0.00
N ILE A 125 -17.25 19.43 -0.15
CA ILE A 125 -17.84 20.31 -1.17
C ILE A 125 -17.66 19.74 -2.57
N LEU A 126 -16.50 19.16 -2.90
CA LEU A 126 -16.23 18.57 -4.22
C LEU A 126 -17.17 17.40 -4.53
N GLU A 127 -17.35 16.47 -3.58
CA GLU A 127 -18.27 15.32 -3.73
C GLU A 127 -19.72 15.80 -3.90
N ILE A 128 -20.12 16.83 -3.16
CA ILE A 128 -21.47 17.42 -3.29
C ILE A 128 -21.62 18.14 -4.62
N SER A 129 -20.58 18.84 -5.09
CA SER A 129 -20.58 19.52 -6.39
C SER A 129 -20.79 18.52 -7.52
N GLU A 130 -20.11 17.36 -7.49
CA GLU A 130 -20.31 16.28 -8.45
C GLU A 130 -21.74 15.71 -8.41
N LEU A 131 -22.30 15.47 -7.21
CA LEU A 131 -23.67 14.99 -7.06
C LEU A 131 -24.69 15.99 -7.62
N VAL A 132 -24.49 17.27 -7.31
CA VAL A 132 -25.31 18.36 -7.85
C VAL A 132 -25.19 18.40 -9.37
N GLN A 133 -23.97 18.36 -9.92
CA GLN A 133 -23.76 18.41 -11.35
C GLN A 133 -24.45 17.24 -12.07
N ASN A 134 -24.29 16.02 -11.59
CA ASN A 134 -24.88 14.82 -12.19
C ASN A 134 -26.42 14.83 -12.14
N TYR A 135 -27.00 15.35 -11.07
CA TYR A 135 -28.46 15.35 -10.90
C TYR A 135 -29.16 16.55 -11.54
N VAL A 136 -28.55 17.74 -11.45
CA VAL A 136 -29.18 19.02 -11.84
C VAL A 136 -28.97 19.33 -13.31
N THR A 137 -27.77 19.07 -13.85
CA THR A 137 -27.42 19.40 -15.24
C THR A 137 -28.42 18.85 -16.26
N PRO A 138 -28.65 17.53 -16.36
CA PRO A 138 -29.53 16.98 -17.40
C PRO A 138 -31.00 17.46 -17.27
N LYS A 139 -31.43 17.78 -16.05
CA LYS A 139 -32.79 18.29 -15.79
C LYS A 139 -32.93 19.73 -16.26
N VAL A 140 -31.94 20.57 -15.98
CA VAL A 140 -31.94 21.99 -16.35
C VAL A 140 -31.83 22.13 -17.87
N GLU A 141 -30.93 21.38 -18.52
CA GLU A 141 -30.77 21.41 -19.97
C GLU A 141 -32.07 21.04 -20.69
N LYS A 142 -32.73 19.97 -20.23
CA LYS A 142 -34.02 19.52 -20.78
C LYS A 142 -35.17 20.52 -20.54
N LEU A 143 -35.18 21.20 -19.39
CA LEU A 143 -36.27 22.12 -19.02
C LEU A 143 -36.18 23.47 -19.72
N PHE A 144 -34.98 23.96 -20.01
CA PHE A 144 -34.77 25.29 -20.56
C PHE A 144 -34.22 25.31 -21.99
N GLY A 145 -33.81 24.15 -22.54
CA GLY A 145 -33.19 24.07 -23.86
C GLY A 145 -31.84 24.78 -23.91
N ILE A 146 -31.06 24.71 -22.83
CA ILE A 146 -29.73 25.33 -22.69
C ILE A 146 -28.67 24.25 -22.52
N THR A 147 -27.41 24.62 -22.74
CA THR A 147 -26.24 23.77 -22.43
C THR A 147 -25.56 24.30 -21.18
N VAL A 148 -25.42 23.46 -20.16
CA VAL A 148 -24.73 23.83 -18.92
C VAL A 148 -23.25 23.52 -19.10
N ARG A 149 -22.42 24.56 -19.08
CA ARG A 149 -20.95 24.43 -19.23
C ARG A 149 -20.29 24.03 -17.93
N ASN A 150 -20.74 24.64 -16.83
CA ASN A 150 -20.24 24.35 -15.50
C ASN A 150 -21.34 24.62 -14.46
N LEU A 151 -21.43 23.77 -13.45
CA LEU A 151 -22.27 23.99 -12.27
C LEU A 151 -21.43 23.61 -11.07
N ASP A 152 -21.07 24.60 -10.25
CA ASP A 152 -20.18 24.39 -9.12
C ASP A 152 -20.73 25.03 -7.85
N ILE A 153 -20.44 24.40 -6.72
CA ILE A 153 -20.75 24.88 -5.38
C ILE A 153 -19.50 25.53 -4.80
N THR A 154 -19.53 26.86 -4.71
CA THR A 154 -18.41 27.67 -4.21
C THR A 154 -18.23 27.53 -2.70
N SER A 155 -19.32 27.48 -1.95
CA SER A 155 -19.25 27.31 -0.50
C SER A 155 -20.51 26.70 0.08
N ILE A 156 -20.34 25.93 1.15
CA ILE A 156 -21.40 25.43 2.01
C ILE A 156 -21.06 25.91 3.42
N ASN A 157 -21.97 26.63 4.06
CA ASN A 157 -21.75 27.19 5.38
C ASN A 157 -22.80 26.65 6.34
N VAL A 158 -22.32 25.98 7.39
CA VAL A 158 -23.13 25.35 8.42
C VAL A 158 -23.19 26.27 9.63
N ASP A 159 -24.38 26.46 10.20
CA ASP A 159 -24.52 27.21 11.45
C ASP A 159 -23.98 26.39 12.64
N LYS A 160 -22.77 26.76 13.07
CA LYS A 160 -22.03 26.11 14.17
C LYS A 160 -22.58 26.48 15.55
N ASP A 161 -23.39 27.54 15.64
CA ASP A 161 -24.02 28.00 16.87
C ASP A 161 -25.40 27.37 17.10
N SER A 162 -25.91 26.64 16.10
CA SER A 162 -27.15 25.88 16.22
C SER A 162 -27.05 24.76 17.26
N ARG A 163 -28.19 24.47 17.92
CA ARG A 163 -28.26 23.34 18.88
C ARG A 163 -27.96 22.01 18.17
N GLY A 164 -28.50 21.79 16.97
CA GLY A 164 -28.31 20.55 16.23
C GLY A 164 -26.84 20.28 15.88
N TYR A 165 -26.08 21.30 15.49
CA TYR A 165 -24.65 21.15 15.20
C TYR A 165 -23.84 20.75 16.43
N ARG A 166 -24.15 21.33 17.60
CA ARG A 166 -23.45 20.99 18.85
C ARG A 166 -23.67 19.55 19.27
N GLU A 167 -24.92 19.06 19.20
CA GLU A 167 -25.24 17.66 19.53
C GLU A 167 -24.56 16.68 18.56
N LEU A 168 -24.60 16.97 17.25
CA LEU A 168 -23.92 16.15 16.25
C LEU A 168 -22.40 16.13 16.41
N LYS A 169 -21.81 17.28 16.77
CA LYS A 169 -20.40 17.39 17.07
C LYS A 169 -20.03 16.60 18.33
N ALA A 170 -20.84 16.67 19.38
CA ALA A 170 -20.63 15.90 20.60
C ALA A 170 -20.68 14.39 20.30
N LEU A 171 -21.71 13.92 19.61
CA LEU A 171 -21.85 12.52 19.22
C LEU A 171 -20.68 12.03 18.34
N THR A 172 -20.25 12.85 17.38
CA THR A 172 -19.12 12.51 16.50
C THR A 172 -17.80 12.49 17.26
N ALA A 173 -17.58 13.46 18.16
CA ALA A 173 -16.37 13.53 18.98
C ALA A 173 -16.26 12.35 19.95
N ASP A 174 -17.37 11.95 20.57
CA ASP A 174 -17.40 10.79 21.46
C ASP A 174 -17.13 9.49 20.69
N LEU A 175 -17.72 9.33 19.50
CA LEU A 175 -17.48 8.16 18.65
C LEU A 175 -16.03 8.10 18.15
N GLU A 176 -15.45 9.23 17.73
CA GLU A 176 -14.05 9.29 17.33
C GLU A 176 -13.11 8.97 18.49
N LYS A 177 -13.39 9.53 19.68
CA LYS A 177 -12.64 9.23 20.90
C LYS A 177 -12.71 7.74 21.25
N GLU A 178 -13.90 7.15 21.22
CA GLU A 178 -14.08 5.72 21.49
C GLU A 178 -13.35 4.86 20.45
N ASN A 179 -13.43 5.21 19.17
CA ASN A 179 -12.77 4.47 18.09
C ASN A 179 -11.24 4.55 18.22
N VAL A 180 -10.70 5.72 18.54
CA VAL A 180 -9.27 5.90 18.83
C VAL A 180 -8.85 5.08 20.05
N MET A 181 -9.64 5.08 21.13
CA MET A 181 -9.37 4.27 22.32
C MET A 181 -9.44 2.77 22.03
N ALA A 182 -10.43 2.32 21.25
CA ALA A 182 -10.57 0.92 20.85
C ALA A 182 -9.37 0.47 20.01
N LYS A 183 -8.95 1.26 19.00
CA LYS A 183 -7.74 1.02 18.22
C LYS A 183 -6.50 1.01 19.09
N HIS A 184 -6.38 1.95 20.02
CA HIS A 184 -5.25 1.99 20.95
C HIS A 184 -5.21 0.75 21.85
N LYS A 185 -6.36 0.31 22.35
CA LYS A 185 -6.48 -0.92 23.16
C LYS A 185 -6.09 -2.16 22.35
N VAL A 186 -6.53 -2.27 21.10
CA VAL A 186 -6.14 -3.36 20.19
C VAL A 186 -4.63 -3.32 19.95
N ASN A 187 -4.07 -2.16 19.62
CA ASN A 187 -2.64 -2.01 19.40
C ASN A 187 -1.82 -2.36 20.65
N LEU A 188 -2.26 -1.91 21.83
CA LEU A 188 -1.61 -2.25 23.11
C LEU A 188 -1.71 -3.75 23.40
N SER A 189 -2.87 -4.35 23.16
CA SER A 189 -3.04 -5.80 23.35
C SER A 189 -2.14 -6.60 22.39
N ASN A 190 -1.99 -6.14 21.15
CA ASN A 190 -1.13 -6.78 20.15
C ASN A 190 0.36 -6.59 20.52
N PHE A 191 0.74 -5.40 21.00
CA PHE A 191 2.08 -5.12 21.49
C PHE A 191 2.44 -5.97 22.72
N ASN A 192 1.52 -6.09 23.68
CA ASN A 192 1.72 -6.93 24.86
C ASN A 192 1.86 -8.40 24.47
N LEU A 193 0.98 -8.91 23.60
CA LEU A 193 1.07 -10.29 23.10
C LEU A 193 2.39 -10.54 22.36
N GLN A 194 2.85 -9.59 21.55
CA GLN A 194 4.14 -9.69 20.85
C GLN A 194 5.31 -9.72 21.84
N ASN A 195 5.29 -8.90 22.89
CA ASN A 195 6.31 -8.91 23.93
C ASN A 195 6.32 -10.22 24.72
N ASP A 196 5.15 -10.77 25.06
CA ASP A 196 5.05 -12.05 25.76
C ASP A 196 5.58 -13.19 24.89
N LEU A 197 5.22 -13.24 23.62
CA LEU A 197 5.73 -14.23 22.66
C LEU A 197 7.24 -14.11 22.46
N ASN A 198 7.78 -12.89 22.38
CA ASN A 198 9.23 -12.67 22.28
C ASN A 198 9.97 -13.11 23.54
N GLN A 199 9.43 -12.81 24.73
CA GLN A 199 10.01 -13.26 25.99
C GLN A 199 9.98 -14.78 26.11
N ASP A 200 8.87 -15.41 25.73
CA ASP A 200 8.73 -16.86 25.77
C ASP A 200 9.65 -17.55 24.75
N ALA A 201 9.78 -17.02 23.54
CA ALA A 201 10.73 -17.49 22.54
C ALA A 201 12.19 -17.38 23.03
N LEU A 202 12.53 -16.27 23.69
CA LEU A 202 13.86 -16.06 24.27
C LEU A 202 14.14 -17.07 25.40
N ARG A 203 13.17 -17.33 26.27
CA ARG A 203 13.28 -18.35 27.32
C ARG A 203 13.53 -19.74 26.72
N ARG A 204 12.73 -20.14 25.73
CA ARG A 204 12.92 -21.44 25.05
C ARG A 204 14.28 -21.54 24.35
N GLN A 205 14.78 -20.45 23.77
CA GLN A 205 16.13 -20.42 23.19
C GLN A 205 17.23 -20.60 24.25
N GLN A 206 17.09 -19.96 25.41
CA GLN A 206 18.00 -20.13 26.53
C GLN A 206 17.98 -21.57 27.05
N GLU A 207 16.79 -22.16 27.24
CA GLU A 207 16.64 -23.56 27.67
C GLU A 207 17.28 -24.55 26.68
N MET A 208 17.11 -24.35 25.37
CA MET A 208 17.77 -25.18 24.37
C MET A 208 19.30 -25.03 24.39
N ASN A 209 19.83 -23.83 24.62
CA ASN A 209 21.27 -23.61 24.75
C ASN A 209 21.84 -24.25 26.01
N LEU A 210 21.16 -24.11 27.15
CA LEU A 210 21.58 -24.72 28.42
C LEU A 210 21.56 -26.25 28.32
N SER A 211 20.45 -26.82 27.85
CA SER A 211 20.34 -28.28 27.69
C SER A 211 21.34 -28.84 26.66
N GLY A 212 21.62 -28.12 25.57
CA GLY A 212 22.66 -28.50 24.61
C GLY A 212 24.07 -28.49 25.22
N GLN A 213 24.37 -27.50 26.07
CA GLN A 213 25.66 -27.41 26.76
C GLN A 213 25.82 -28.49 27.83
N GLU A 214 24.76 -28.79 28.58
CA GLU A 214 24.71 -29.89 29.53
C GLU A 214 24.93 -31.24 28.83
N GLN A 215 24.25 -31.51 27.72
CA GLN A 215 24.44 -32.73 26.95
C GLN A 215 25.87 -32.86 26.41
N LEU A 216 26.47 -31.77 25.94
CA LEU A 216 27.85 -31.79 25.45
C LEU A 216 28.83 -32.09 26.59
N GLN A 217 28.64 -31.46 27.75
CA GLN A 217 29.49 -31.69 28.92
C GLN A 217 29.34 -33.14 29.43
N GLN A 218 28.13 -33.67 29.42
CA GLN A 218 27.83 -35.04 29.79
C GLN A 218 28.47 -36.05 28.82
N MET A 219 28.40 -35.79 27.50
CA MET A 219 29.05 -36.61 26.49
C MET A 219 30.58 -36.57 26.62
N GLN A 220 31.18 -35.41 26.91
CA GLN A 220 32.61 -35.29 27.16
C GLN A 220 33.04 -36.09 28.39
N LEU A 221 32.26 -36.02 29.47
CA LEU A 221 32.50 -36.80 30.68
C LEU A 221 32.41 -38.30 30.38
N ASP A 222 31.41 -38.75 29.63
CA ASP A 222 31.25 -40.16 29.26
C ASP A 222 32.37 -40.64 28.34
N ASN A 223 32.78 -39.84 27.35
CA ASN A 223 33.90 -40.17 26.47
C ASN A 223 35.22 -40.26 27.26
N GLN A 224 35.45 -39.37 28.22
CA GLN A 224 36.62 -39.41 29.10
C GLN A 224 36.59 -40.64 30.01
N ARG A 225 35.42 -40.99 30.56
CA ARG A 225 35.23 -42.21 31.38
C ARG A 225 35.50 -43.47 30.56
N GLU A 226 35.00 -43.54 29.34
CA GLU A 226 35.23 -44.68 28.44
C GLU A 226 36.70 -44.77 28.02
N THR A 227 37.33 -43.64 27.69
CA THR A 227 38.77 -43.58 27.39
C THR A 227 39.62 -44.08 28.55
N MET A 228 39.32 -43.63 29.79
CA MET A 228 39.99 -44.14 30.99
C MET A 228 39.71 -45.62 31.26
N ARG A 229 38.57 -46.15 30.80
CA ARG A 229 38.28 -47.58 30.89
C ARG A 229 39.12 -48.38 29.90
N ILE A 230 39.12 -47.96 28.64
CA ILE A 230 39.93 -48.58 27.57
C ILE A 230 41.40 -48.58 27.95
N GLN A 231 41.93 -47.45 28.41
CA GLN A 231 43.35 -47.32 28.79
C GLN A 231 43.72 -48.23 29.97
N ARG A 232 42.80 -48.44 30.94
CA ARG A 232 42.99 -49.42 32.02
C ARG A 232 42.98 -50.86 31.51
N GLU A 233 42.07 -51.19 30.59
CA GLU A 233 42.02 -52.51 29.97
C GLU A 233 43.27 -52.78 29.12
N GLU A 234 43.72 -51.81 28.32
CA GLU A 234 44.94 -51.92 27.52
C GLU A 234 46.18 -52.05 28.40
N MET A 235 46.30 -51.31 29.49
CA MET A 235 47.40 -51.47 30.44
C MET A 235 47.43 -52.87 31.06
N GLN A 236 46.25 -53.41 31.40
CA GLN A 236 46.14 -54.79 31.89
C GLN A 236 46.48 -55.81 30.80
N ARG A 237 46.04 -55.59 29.55
CA ARG A 237 46.39 -56.46 28.41
C ARG A 237 47.88 -56.38 28.08
N ALA A 238 48.48 -55.19 28.09
CA ALA A 238 49.90 -55.00 27.88
C ALA A 238 50.73 -55.71 28.95
N SER A 239 50.32 -55.64 30.23
CA SER A 239 50.95 -56.40 31.31
C SER A 239 50.84 -57.91 31.12
N ARG A 240 49.67 -58.42 30.67
CA ARG A 240 49.51 -59.84 30.31
C ARG A 240 50.42 -60.23 29.14
N LEU A 241 50.42 -59.46 28.07
CA LEU A 241 51.24 -59.70 26.88
C LEU A 241 52.75 -59.66 27.19
N GLN A 242 53.19 -58.76 28.07
CA GLN A 242 54.58 -58.71 28.53
C GLN A 242 54.97 -59.97 29.33
N THR A 243 54.04 -60.50 30.12
CA THR A 243 54.23 -61.76 30.85
C THR A 243 54.25 -62.95 29.88
N GLU A 244 53.41 -62.95 28.85
CA GLU A 244 53.38 -63.98 27.80
C GLU A 244 54.63 -63.96 26.90
N GLN A 245 55.14 -62.79 26.52
CA GLN A 245 56.41 -62.67 25.76
C GLN A 245 57.61 -63.19 26.57
N THR A 246 57.61 -62.95 27.88
CA THR A 246 58.64 -63.50 28.79
C THR A 246 58.59 -65.03 28.83
N PHE A 247 57.40 -65.63 28.64
CA PHE A 247 57.22 -67.08 28.58
C PHE A 247 57.61 -67.68 27.21
N LEU A 248 57.40 -66.95 26.12
CA LEU A 248 57.76 -67.40 24.75
C LEU A 248 59.27 -67.36 24.46
N GLY A 249 60.02 -66.45 25.11
CA GLY A 249 61.49 -66.35 24.95
C GLY A 249 62.27 -67.59 25.40
N ALA A 250 61.72 -68.41 26.30
CA ALA A 250 62.37 -69.63 26.79
C ALA A 250 62.09 -70.87 25.90
N HIS A 251 61.14 -70.79 24.96
CA HIS A 251 60.70 -71.95 24.17
C HIS A 251 61.22 -71.97 22.72
N GLN A 252 61.81 -70.86 22.23
CA GLN A 252 62.26 -70.74 20.84
C GLN A 252 63.76 -71.06 20.62
N ALA A 253 64.50 -71.48 21.66
CA ALA A 253 65.94 -71.75 21.57
C ALA A 253 66.33 -73.21 21.20
N ASN A 254 65.38 -74.14 21.03
CA ASN A 254 65.71 -75.58 20.89
C ASN A 254 65.21 -76.27 19.59
N LEU A 255 64.71 -75.55 18.59
CA LEU A 255 64.06 -76.18 17.42
C LEU A 255 64.53 -75.63 16.06
N ASN A 256 65.79 -75.22 15.92
CA ASN A 256 66.32 -74.85 14.61
C ASN A 256 67.78 -75.27 14.39
N ALA A 257 68.00 -76.57 14.20
CA ALA A 257 69.18 -77.10 13.50
C ALA A 257 68.89 -78.52 12.97
N GLY A 258 68.36 -78.62 11.75
CA GLY A 258 68.29 -79.93 11.08
C GLY A 258 67.35 -80.01 9.89
N MET A 259 67.96 -80.06 8.71
CA MET A 259 67.43 -80.58 7.43
C MET A 259 66.36 -79.74 6.72
N VAL A 260 66.66 -79.02 5.63
CA VAL A 260 67.22 -79.41 4.30
C VAL A 260 66.18 -80.11 3.41
N ASN A 261 65.77 -79.36 2.37
CA ASN A 261 65.29 -79.79 1.04
C ASN A 261 64.00 -80.63 1.01
N ASN A 262 63.14 -80.60 0.01
CA ASN A 262 63.21 -80.25 -1.40
C ASN A 262 61.90 -79.51 -1.71
N ALA A 263 61.92 -78.39 -2.43
CA ALA A 263 62.06 -78.36 -3.88
C ALA A 263 60.90 -79.09 -4.60
N THR A 264 60.13 -78.27 -5.31
CA THR A 264 59.58 -78.59 -6.64
C THR A 264 58.49 -79.65 -6.65
N ASP A 265 57.25 -79.23 -6.91
CA ASP A 265 56.68 -79.54 -8.22
C ASP A 265 55.39 -78.78 -8.51
N ASN A 266 55.34 -78.30 -9.76
CA ASN A 266 54.19 -78.16 -10.65
C ASN A 266 52.90 -77.52 -10.10
N GLY A 267 52.45 -76.39 -10.63
CA GLY A 267 52.32 -76.17 -12.07
C GLY A 267 50.87 -76.41 -12.48
N LEU A 268 50.03 -75.40 -12.25
CA LEU A 268 48.72 -75.18 -12.87
C LEU A 268 48.66 -73.65 -13.06
N ASP A 269 49.00 -73.09 -14.22
CA ASP A 269 48.19 -73.11 -15.45
C ASP A 269 46.73 -72.74 -15.21
N ALA A 270 46.48 -71.43 -15.06
CA ALA A 270 45.30 -70.65 -15.52
C ALA A 270 45.30 -69.29 -14.78
N PHE A 271 46.01 -68.27 -15.24
CA PHE A 271 45.40 -67.24 -16.09
C PHE A 271 46.47 -66.42 -16.83
N SER A 272 47.15 -67.06 -17.78
CA SER A 272 47.92 -66.40 -18.83
C SER A 272 46.97 -65.58 -19.74
N ASN A 273 46.77 -64.31 -19.37
CA ASN A 273 46.30 -63.14 -20.15
C ASN A 273 45.85 -62.09 -19.11
N LYS A 274 46.56 -60.99 -18.82
CA LYS A 274 46.98 -59.95 -19.75
C LYS A 274 47.92 -58.98 -19.03
N ILE A 275 48.99 -58.63 -19.71
CA ILE A 275 50.12 -57.77 -19.33
C ILE A 275 49.74 -56.28 -19.22
N GLY A 276 50.39 -55.57 -18.28
CA GLY A 276 50.62 -54.11 -18.24
C GLY A 276 50.13 -53.45 -16.94
N SER A 277 50.82 -52.55 -16.23
CA SER A 277 52.14 -51.90 -16.37
C SER A 277 52.31 -50.90 -15.20
N HIS A 278 53.55 -50.75 -14.67
CA HIS A 278 54.13 -49.55 -13.99
C HIS A 278 53.54 -49.11 -12.62
N VAL A 279 54.20 -48.45 -11.64
CA VAL A 279 55.51 -47.83 -11.31
C VAL A 279 55.35 -47.39 -9.82
N ASP A 280 56.22 -47.62 -8.83
CA ASP A 280 57.61 -47.20 -8.51
C ASP A 280 57.78 -45.84 -7.74
N SER A 281 58.29 -45.97 -6.50
CA SER A 281 59.21 -45.15 -5.67
C SER A 281 58.95 -43.73 -5.06
N PRO A 282 59.70 -43.34 -3.98
CA PRO A 282 59.41 -42.22 -3.04
C PRO A 282 60.44 -41.04 -3.03
N LEU A 283 60.06 -39.82 -2.55
CA LEU A 283 60.83 -38.82 -1.74
C LEU A 283 60.27 -37.35 -1.84
N ASN A 284 60.44 -36.58 -0.74
CA ASN A 284 60.72 -35.11 -0.66
C ASN A 284 59.62 -34.06 -0.27
N GLN A 285 59.82 -33.48 0.93
CA GLN A 285 59.87 -32.07 1.37
C GLN A 285 58.88 -30.97 0.88
N ASN A 286 58.34 -30.25 1.88
CA ASN A 286 57.85 -28.84 1.93
C ASN A 286 56.84 -28.36 0.87
N SER A 287 55.93 -27.48 1.33
CA SER A 287 55.48 -26.23 0.68
C SER A 287 53.97 -26.00 0.72
N LEU A 288 53.64 -24.76 1.09
CA LEU A 288 52.39 -24.03 0.96
C LEU A 288 51.40 -24.42 -0.15
N GLY A 289 50.11 -24.31 0.18
CA GLY A 289 49.13 -23.56 -0.61
C GLY A 289 48.23 -24.37 -1.56
N GLY A 290 46.93 -24.05 -1.50
CA GLY A 290 46.00 -24.20 -2.62
C GLY A 290 45.15 -25.48 -2.65
N ALA A 291 43.83 -25.28 -2.65
CA ALA A 291 42.79 -26.30 -2.86
C ALA A 291 42.98 -27.09 -4.19
N PRO A 292 42.44 -28.31 -4.34
CA PRO A 292 41.13 -28.42 -5.02
C PRO A 292 40.24 -29.64 -4.65
N GLN A 293 38.92 -29.41 -4.73
CA GLN A 293 37.87 -30.16 -5.47
C GLN A 293 37.84 -31.72 -5.54
N MET A 294 36.61 -32.28 -5.40
CA MET A 294 36.01 -33.52 -6.00
C MET A 294 35.31 -34.45 -4.94
N PRO A 295 34.48 -35.45 -5.33
CA PRO A 295 33.10 -35.30 -5.80
C PRO A 295 32.09 -36.32 -5.19
N GLY A 296 30.81 -35.92 -5.07
CA GLY A 296 29.64 -36.80 -5.19
C GLY A 296 29.42 -37.94 -4.18
N MET A 297 28.63 -37.68 -3.12
CA MET A 297 27.80 -38.71 -2.49
C MET A 297 26.37 -38.20 -2.30
N ASN A 298 25.47 -38.87 -3.00
CA ASN A 298 24.05 -38.61 -3.16
C ASN A 298 23.30 -39.17 -1.93
N GLY A 299 22.52 -38.37 -1.19
CA GLY A 299 21.58 -38.91 -0.18
C GLY A 299 21.31 -38.12 1.11
N MET A 300 21.55 -36.82 1.20
CA MET A 300 21.06 -35.99 2.33
C MET A 300 19.87 -35.15 1.86
N PRO A 301 18.76 -35.03 2.62
CA PRO A 301 17.77 -34.01 2.35
C PRO A 301 18.49 -32.67 2.41
N GLN A 302 18.57 -31.98 1.26
CA GLN A 302 19.04 -30.60 1.23
C GLN A 302 18.17 -29.82 2.22
N MET A 303 18.77 -29.35 3.31
CA MET A 303 18.26 -28.15 3.96
C MET A 303 18.09 -27.13 2.84
N PRO A 304 16.89 -26.58 2.63
CA PRO A 304 16.70 -25.56 1.62
C PRO A 304 17.71 -24.46 1.95
N GLN A 305 18.68 -24.27 1.05
CA GLN A 305 19.48 -23.06 0.98
C GLN A 305 18.47 -21.91 1.06
N GLN A 306 18.44 -21.23 2.21
CA GLN A 306 17.64 -20.04 2.36
C GLN A 306 18.16 -19.09 1.29
N GLN A 307 17.35 -18.88 0.26
CA GLN A 307 17.55 -17.79 -0.67
C GLN A 307 17.70 -16.53 0.18
N PRO A 308 18.66 -15.64 -0.11
CA PRO A 308 18.77 -14.39 0.62
C PRO A 308 17.41 -13.68 0.54
N THR A 309 16.66 -13.68 1.65
CA THR A 309 15.39 -12.99 1.74
C THR A 309 15.70 -11.52 1.52
N VAL A 310 15.29 -11.00 0.37
CA VAL A 310 15.55 -9.62 0.01
C VAL A 310 14.85 -8.73 1.03
N GLN A 311 15.66 -7.98 1.77
CA GLN A 311 15.24 -7.12 2.87
C GLN A 311 15.33 -5.67 2.40
N TYR A 312 14.21 -4.97 2.41
CA TYR A 312 14.08 -3.57 1.98
C TYR A 312 13.84 -2.65 3.17
N MET A 313 14.56 -1.54 3.22
CA MET A 313 14.23 -0.39 4.03
C MET A 313 13.30 0.54 3.24
N VAL A 314 12.31 1.13 3.90
CA VAL A 314 11.29 2.00 3.32
C VAL A 314 11.29 3.33 4.07
N GLY A 315 11.28 4.45 3.35
CA GLY A 315 11.14 5.79 3.92
C GLY A 315 9.68 6.18 4.09
N VAL A 316 9.09 5.99 5.27
CA VAL A 316 7.71 6.39 5.57
C VAL A 316 7.74 7.70 6.38
N ASN A 317 7.06 8.75 5.89
CA ASN A 317 7.01 10.07 6.55
C ASN A 317 8.39 10.68 6.87
N GLY A 318 9.40 10.45 6.02
CA GLY A 318 10.76 10.96 6.22
C GLY A 318 11.59 10.19 7.25
N GLN A 319 11.06 9.09 7.81
CA GLN A 319 11.79 8.17 8.68
C GLN A 319 12.03 6.83 7.98
N GLN A 320 13.21 6.25 8.18
CA GLN A 320 13.49 4.90 7.70
C GLN A 320 12.77 3.86 8.57
N ALA A 321 12.13 2.90 7.92
CA ALA A 321 11.48 1.75 8.54
C ALA A 321 11.90 0.47 7.81
N GLY A 322 12.03 -0.64 8.53
CA GLY A 322 12.49 -1.93 7.99
C GLY A 322 13.68 -2.50 8.76
N PRO A 323 14.27 -3.62 8.32
CA PRO A 323 14.09 -4.28 7.03
C PRO A 323 12.76 -5.04 6.87
N PHE A 324 12.07 -4.79 5.76
CA PHE A 324 10.85 -5.48 5.37
C PHE A 324 11.12 -6.55 4.31
N ASN A 325 10.46 -7.69 4.44
CA ASN A 325 10.45 -8.71 3.38
C ASN A 325 9.35 -8.43 2.35
N TRP A 326 9.34 -9.21 1.26
CA TRP A 326 8.37 -9.04 0.16
C TRP A 326 6.90 -9.05 0.60
N GLN A 327 6.54 -9.96 1.52
CA GLN A 327 5.17 -10.09 2.02
C GLN A 327 4.75 -8.86 2.84
N GLN A 328 5.66 -8.30 3.63
CA GLN A 328 5.43 -7.09 4.41
C GLN A 328 5.32 -5.86 3.50
N LEU A 329 6.12 -5.78 2.44
CA LEU A 329 5.98 -4.72 1.43
C LEU A 329 4.60 -4.76 0.76
N GLN A 330 4.11 -5.94 0.40
CA GLN A 330 2.76 -6.09 -0.16
C GLN A 330 1.66 -5.59 0.78
N GLN A 331 1.80 -5.81 2.09
CA GLN A 331 0.87 -5.28 3.09
C GLN A 331 0.95 -3.75 3.21
N LEU A 332 2.16 -3.17 3.18
CA LEU A 332 2.35 -1.72 3.24
C LEU A 332 1.76 -1.02 2.00
N VAL A 333 1.83 -1.67 0.84
CA VAL A 333 1.18 -1.20 -0.39
C VAL A 333 -0.33 -1.21 -0.23
N GLN A 334 -0.92 -2.30 0.27
CA GLN A 334 -2.37 -2.37 0.51
C GLN A 334 -2.85 -1.31 1.53
N GLN A 335 -2.01 -0.97 2.51
CA GLN A 335 -2.30 0.07 3.51
C GLN A 335 -2.06 1.51 2.99
N GLY A 336 -1.58 1.67 1.75
CA GLY A 336 -1.25 2.97 1.16
C GLY A 336 -0.02 3.66 1.77
N GLN A 337 0.75 2.96 2.61
CA GLN A 337 1.96 3.49 3.24
C GLN A 337 3.19 3.36 2.32
N LEU A 338 3.18 2.37 1.42
CA LEU A 338 4.16 2.23 0.34
C LEU A 338 3.49 2.54 -0.99
N THR A 339 3.92 3.61 -1.66
CA THR A 339 3.49 3.96 -3.01
C THR A 339 4.67 3.90 -3.97
N GLN A 340 4.41 4.02 -5.28
CA GLN A 340 5.48 4.09 -6.28
C GLN A 340 6.48 5.21 -6.03
N GLN A 341 6.08 6.25 -5.30
CA GLN A 341 6.91 7.42 -5.01
C GLN A 341 7.69 7.30 -3.70
N THR A 342 7.37 6.31 -2.86
CA THR A 342 8.06 6.08 -1.59
C THR A 342 9.51 5.63 -1.85
N TYR A 343 10.46 6.19 -1.08
CA TYR A 343 11.86 5.78 -1.19
C TYR A 343 12.09 4.43 -0.54
N VAL A 344 12.83 3.57 -1.23
CA VAL A 344 13.22 2.25 -0.76
C VAL A 344 14.71 2.03 -1.00
N TRP A 345 15.32 1.21 -0.15
CA TRP A 345 16.71 0.81 -0.27
C TRP A 345 16.87 -0.64 0.14
N LYS A 346 17.73 -1.38 -0.53
CA LYS A 346 18.14 -2.73 -0.12
C LYS A 346 19.65 -2.82 -0.12
N GLN A 347 20.17 -3.78 0.63
CA GLN A 347 21.60 -4.10 0.62
C GLN A 347 22.05 -4.41 -0.82
N GLY A 348 23.06 -3.67 -1.30
CA GLY A 348 23.54 -3.73 -2.69
C GLY A 348 23.07 -2.58 -3.59
N MET A 349 22.18 -1.70 -3.13
CA MET A 349 21.85 -0.45 -3.83
C MET A 349 22.83 0.67 -3.46
N ALA A 350 23.27 1.44 -4.46
CA ALA A 350 24.19 2.56 -4.27
C ALA A 350 23.57 3.76 -3.52
N GLN A 351 22.26 3.96 -3.66
CA GLN A 351 21.49 5.03 -3.02
C GLN A 351 20.02 4.62 -2.88
N TRP A 352 19.26 5.38 -2.09
CA TRP A 352 17.81 5.26 -2.04
C TRP A 352 17.20 5.51 -3.41
N ALA A 353 16.28 4.65 -3.83
CA ALA A 353 15.57 4.78 -5.09
C ALA A 353 14.06 4.86 -4.82
N SER A 354 13.31 5.47 -5.72
CA SER A 354 11.86 5.45 -5.64
C SER A 354 11.35 4.03 -5.90
N ALA A 355 10.33 3.56 -5.16
CA ALA A 355 9.86 2.18 -5.26
C ALA A 355 9.41 1.79 -6.68
N GLY A 356 8.89 2.75 -7.45
CA GLY A 356 8.54 2.55 -8.87
C GLY A 356 9.75 2.43 -9.81
N GLN A 357 10.94 2.89 -9.41
CA GLN A 357 12.18 2.75 -10.19
C GLN A 357 12.88 1.42 -9.94
N VAL A 358 12.46 0.67 -8.91
CA VAL A 358 12.99 -0.65 -8.63
C VAL A 358 12.18 -1.67 -9.42
N ALA A 359 12.76 -2.17 -10.52
CA ALA A 359 12.10 -3.14 -11.40
C ALA A 359 11.54 -4.36 -10.66
N GLU A 360 12.22 -4.80 -9.60
CA GLU A 360 11.79 -5.91 -8.76
C GLU A 360 10.49 -5.62 -8.00
N LEU A 361 10.19 -4.36 -7.65
CA LEU A 361 8.98 -3.97 -6.89
C LEU A 361 7.80 -3.60 -7.79
N ALA A 362 8.00 -3.49 -9.11
CA ALA A 362 6.95 -3.14 -10.07
C ALA A 362 5.66 -3.97 -9.96
N PRO A 363 5.69 -5.30 -9.70
CA PRO A 363 4.48 -6.10 -9.53
C PRO A 363 3.61 -5.68 -8.34
N LEU A 364 4.19 -5.05 -7.31
CA LEU A 364 3.45 -4.63 -6.13
C LEU A 364 2.48 -3.47 -6.44
N PHE A 365 2.76 -2.66 -7.45
CA PHE A 365 2.05 -1.39 -7.70
C PHE A 365 1.04 -1.43 -8.86
N GLN A 366 0.79 -2.59 -9.46
CA GLN A 366 -0.08 -2.72 -10.66
C GLN A 366 -1.56 -2.35 -10.42
N ASN A 367 -1.99 -2.19 -9.16
CA ASN A 367 -3.36 -1.87 -8.78
C ASN A 367 -3.55 -0.47 -8.13
N GLN A 368 -2.59 0.47 -8.26
CA GLN A 368 -2.66 1.75 -7.57
C GLN A 368 -2.59 2.98 -8.48
N ALA A 369 -3.46 3.97 -8.20
CA ALA A 369 -3.46 5.29 -8.82
C ALA A 369 -2.30 6.17 -8.27
N PRO A 370 -1.76 7.13 -9.05
CA PRO A 370 -0.58 7.90 -8.66
C PRO A 370 -0.89 8.90 -7.53
N GLY A 371 -0.24 8.74 -6.37
CA GLY A 371 -0.28 9.65 -5.23
C GLY A 371 1.02 10.48 -5.07
N MET A 372 0.92 11.63 -4.40
CA MET A 372 1.87 12.76 -4.31
C MET A 372 3.32 12.47 -3.83
N PRO A 373 4.29 13.34 -4.22
CA PRO A 373 5.72 13.14 -3.95
C PRO A 373 6.12 13.38 -2.50
N GLY A 374 6.74 12.36 -1.90
CA GLY A 374 7.43 12.45 -0.61
C GLY A 374 8.88 12.89 -0.76
N VAL A 375 9.42 13.56 0.26
CA VAL A 375 10.82 13.97 0.34
C VAL A 375 11.72 12.81 0.82
N PRO A 376 12.94 12.66 0.27
CA PRO A 376 13.85 11.57 0.63
C PRO A 376 14.38 11.69 2.07
N PRO A 377 14.46 10.58 2.83
CA PRO A 377 15.07 10.56 4.15
C PRO A 377 16.61 10.65 4.09
N VAL A 378 17.22 11.13 5.18
CA VAL A 378 18.68 11.25 5.34
C VAL A 378 19.28 9.87 5.66
N MET A 379 20.43 9.54 5.07
CA MET A 379 21.07 8.23 5.22
C MET A 379 21.45 7.92 6.68
N PRO A 380 21.24 6.69 7.17
CA PRO A 380 21.88 6.22 8.39
C PRO A 380 23.38 6.05 8.13
N GLY A 381 24.20 6.58 9.04
CA GLY A 381 25.64 6.77 8.87
C GLY A 381 26.41 5.54 8.39
N LEU A 382 27.40 5.82 7.54
CA LEU A 382 28.62 5.03 7.39
C LEU A 382 29.63 5.43 8.45
#